data_AF-L9M4A9-F1
#
_entry.id   AF-L9M4A9-F1
#
_cell.length_a   1.000
_cell.length_b   1.000
_cell.length_c   1.000
_cell.angle_alpha   90.00
_cell.angle_beta   90.00
_cell.angle_gamma   90.00
#
_symmetry.space_group_name_H-M   'P 1'
#
loop_
_entity.id
_entity.type
_entity.pdbx_description
1 polymer ?
#
loop_
_entity_poly.entity_id
_entity_poly.type
_entity_poly.pdbx_seq_one_letter_code
_entity_poly.pdbx_strand_id
1 'polypeptide(L)'
;MKRIYALLTLLGIILPFSQFILWLNQHGLNLTLFFQQIIDNPIAAFAWLDVIVTVVVIVVMVIQDGQQLKMNRLWVPVIASLMGGASVGLPLFLYMKQCHLEQRAV
;
A
#
# COMPACT_ATOMS: atom_id res chain seq x y z
N MET A 1 -6.63 18.25 3.57
CA MET A 1 -5.85 17.17 2.92
C MET A 1 -6.25 15.76 3.39
N LYS A 2 -6.56 15.58 4.68
CA LYS A 2 -7.07 14.32 5.27
C LYS A 2 -8.13 13.55 4.45
N ARG A 3 -9.18 14.21 3.94
CA ARG A 3 -10.23 13.57 3.11
C ARG A 3 -9.70 13.03 1.78
N ILE A 4 -8.74 13.71 1.17
CA ILE A 4 -8.10 13.29 -0.09
C ILE A 4 -7.31 12.01 0.16
N TYR A 5 -6.53 11.95 1.25
CA TYR A 5 -5.79 10.75 1.61
C TYR A 5 -6.70 9.56 1.92
N ALA A 6 -7.83 9.79 2.58
CA ALA A 6 -8.83 8.73 2.78
C ALA A 6 -9.41 8.22 1.45
N LEU A 7 -9.77 9.12 0.52
CA LEU A 7 -10.25 8.75 -0.81
C LEU A 7 -9.18 7.99 -1.62
N LEU A 8 -7.94 8.45 -1.60
CA LEU A 8 -6.82 7.77 -2.27
C LEU A 8 -6.55 6.38 -1.67
N THR A 9 -6.72 6.22 -0.36
CA THR A 9 -6.60 4.91 0.30
C THR A 9 -7.70 3.97 -0.17
N LEU A 10 -8.95 4.44 -0.24
CA LEU A 10 -10.08 3.65 -0.74
C LEU A 10 -9.90 3.27 -2.21
N LEU A 11 -9.49 4.21 -3.07
CA LEU A 11 -9.20 3.93 -4.48
C LEU A 11 -8.04 2.93 -4.61
N GLY A 12 -7.00 3.10 -3.78
CA GLY A 12 -5.85 2.20 -3.71
C GLY A 12 -6.19 0.78 -3.27
N ILE A 13 -7.30 0.57 -2.57
CA ILE A 13 -7.84 -0.77 -2.26
C ILE A 13 -8.73 -1.23 -3.42
N ILE A 14 -9.74 -0.45 -3.80
CA ILE A 14 -10.78 -0.89 -4.73
C ILE A 14 -10.20 -1.28 -6.08
N LEU A 15 -9.32 -0.46 -6.65
CA LEU A 15 -8.79 -0.69 -8.00
C LEU A 15 -7.99 -2.00 -8.11
N PRO A 16 -6.89 -2.20 -7.36
CA PRO A 16 -6.10 -3.43 -7.48
C PRO A 16 -6.88 -4.67 -7.01
N PHE A 17 -7.65 -4.58 -5.93
CA PHE A 17 -8.43 -5.73 -5.46
C PHE A 17 -9.55 -6.11 -6.44
N SER A 18 -10.12 -5.16 -7.19
CA SER A 18 -11.12 -5.50 -8.22
C SER A 18 -10.53 -6.40 -9.32
N GLN A 19 -9.31 -6.10 -9.77
CA GLN A 19 -8.62 -6.88 -10.80
C GLN A 19 -8.18 -8.24 -10.24
N PHE A 20 -7.72 -8.28 -8.99
CA PHE A 20 -7.35 -9.51 -8.32
C PHE A 20 -8.55 -10.46 -8.12
N ILE A 21 -9.72 -9.92 -7.72
CA ILE A 21 -10.96 -10.71 -7.55
C ILE A 21 -11.44 -11.27 -8.90
N LEU A 22 -11.40 -10.45 -9.97
CA LEU A 22 -11.73 -10.91 -11.33
C LEU A 22 -10.83 -12.07 -11.76
N TRP A 23 -9.53 -11.94 -11.51
CA TRP A 23 -8.56 -12.99 -11.81
C TRP A 23 -8.80 -14.26 -10.98
N LEU A 24 -9.08 -14.12 -9.68
CA LEU A 24 -9.42 -15.23 -8.78
C LEU A 24 -10.68 -15.96 -9.22
N ASN A 25 -11.70 -15.24 -9.70
CA ASN A 25 -12.92 -15.86 -10.21
C ASN A 25 -12.68 -16.69 -11.48
N GLN A 26 -11.69 -16.30 -12.29
CA GLN A 26 -11.35 -16.99 -13.54
C GLN A 26 -10.40 -18.18 -13.33
N HIS A 27 -9.45 -18.06 -12.41
CA HIS A 27 -8.35 -19.03 -12.27
C HIS A 27 -8.33 -19.77 -10.93
N GLY A 28 -9.19 -19.39 -9.99
CA GLY A 28 -9.19 -19.89 -8.62
C GLY A 28 -7.97 -19.41 -7.81
N LEU A 29 -7.74 -20.02 -6.65
CA LEU A 29 -6.57 -19.77 -5.80
C LEU A 29 -5.32 -20.50 -6.31
N ASN A 30 -4.91 -20.23 -7.55
CA ASN A 30 -3.72 -20.85 -8.14
C ASN A 30 -2.50 -19.91 -8.08
N LEU A 31 -1.84 -19.87 -6.93
CA LEU A 31 -0.67 -19.01 -6.71
C LEU A 31 0.47 -19.31 -7.72
N THR A 32 0.64 -20.56 -8.14
CA THR A 32 1.67 -20.91 -9.14
C THR A 32 1.40 -20.22 -10.47
N LEU A 33 0.15 -20.28 -10.96
CA LEU A 33 -0.24 -19.62 -12.21
C LEU A 33 -0.13 -18.10 -12.11
N PHE A 34 -0.45 -17.53 -10.94
CA PHE A 34 -0.29 -16.10 -10.68
C PHE A 34 1.15 -15.64 -10.89
N PHE A 35 2.12 -16.33 -10.27
CA PHE A 35 3.53 -15.99 -10.42
C PHE A 35 4.04 -16.23 -11.85
N GLN A 36 3.59 -17.29 -12.51
CA GLN A 36 3.93 -17.52 -13.92
C GLN A 36 3.48 -16.36 -14.80
N GLN A 37 2.22 -15.91 -14.69
CA GLN A 37 1.70 -14.80 -15.49
C GLN A 37 2.43 -13.46 -15.24
N ILE A 38 2.95 -13.25 -14.03
CA ILE A 38 3.77 -12.08 -13.72
C ILE A 38 5.13 -12.16 -14.42
N ILE A 39 5.79 -13.32 -14.39
CA ILE A 39 7.14 -13.50 -14.92
C ILE A 39 7.14 -13.62 -16.45
N ASP A 40 6.13 -14.27 -17.02
CA ASP A 40 6.01 -14.51 -18.46
C ASP A 40 5.70 -13.23 -19.25
N ASN A 41 5.19 -12.19 -18.58
CA ASN A 41 4.94 -10.88 -19.18
C ASN A 41 5.92 -9.82 -18.62
N PRO A 42 6.88 -9.32 -19.43
CA PRO A 42 7.88 -8.36 -18.97
C PRO A 42 7.30 -7.07 -18.36
N ILE A 43 6.15 -6.60 -18.86
CA ILE A 43 5.48 -5.40 -18.33
C ILE A 43 4.86 -5.70 -16.97
N ALA A 44 4.26 -6.88 -16.79
CA ALA A 44 3.73 -7.30 -15.50
C ALA A 44 4.87 -7.47 -14.47
N ALA A 45 5.97 -8.10 -14.86
CA ALA A 45 7.16 -8.23 -14.02
C ALA A 45 7.70 -6.85 -13.58
N PHE A 46 7.82 -5.90 -14.51
CA PHE A 46 8.23 -4.53 -14.19
C PHE A 46 7.28 -3.87 -13.18
N ALA A 47 5.96 -3.95 -13.39
CA ALA A 47 4.99 -3.36 -12.48
C ALA A 47 5.06 -3.96 -11.07
N TRP A 48 5.22 -5.28 -10.95
CA TRP A 48 5.36 -5.93 -9.64
C TRP A 48 6.67 -5.60 -8.95
N LEU A 49 7.78 -5.55 -9.68
CA LEU A 49 9.07 -5.14 -9.13
C LEU A 49 9.02 -3.70 -8.61
N ASP A 50 8.43 -2.78 -9.38
CA ASP A 50 8.24 -1.39 -8.97
C ASP A 50 7.39 -1.28 -7.71
N VAL A 51 6.31 -2.06 -7.61
CA VAL A 51 5.47 -2.13 -6.39
C VAL A 51 6.26 -2.63 -5.19
N ILE A 52 7.07 -3.69 -5.33
CA ILE A 52 7.89 -4.23 -4.24
C ILE A 52 8.89 -3.17 -3.75
N VAL A 53 9.62 -2.54 -4.67
CA VAL A 53 10.59 -1.48 -4.33
C VAL A 53 9.89 -0.31 -3.65
N THR A 54 8.76 0.14 -4.18
CA THR A 54 7.99 1.25 -3.61
C THR A 54 7.46 0.91 -2.21
N VAL A 55 6.99 -0.32 -1.97
CA VAL A 55 6.57 -0.78 -0.64
C VAL A 55 7.73 -0.73 0.35
N VAL A 56 8.92 -1.20 -0.04
CA VAL A 56 10.12 -1.13 0.81
C VAL A 56 10.45 0.32 1.16
N VAL A 57 10.44 1.22 0.17
CA VAL A 57 10.67 2.66 0.38
C VAL A 57 9.64 3.24 1.35
N ILE A 58 8.36 2.90 1.20
CA ILE A 58 7.30 3.35 2.11
C ILE A 58 7.53 2.81 3.52
N VAL A 59 7.90 1.54 3.71
CA VAL A 59 8.18 0.99 5.05
C VAL A 59 9.33 1.74 5.72
N VAL A 60 10.42 2.00 4.99
CA VAL A 60 11.56 2.78 5.50
C VAL A 60 11.11 4.19 5.88
N MET A 61 10.36 4.85 5.00
CA MET A 61 9.82 6.20 5.24
C MET A 61 8.92 6.23 6.48
N VAL A 62 7.99 5.27 6.63
CA VAL A 62 7.08 5.16 7.78
C VAL A 62 7.86 5.00 9.08
N ILE A 63 8.91 4.19 9.08
CA ILE A 63 9.75 4.00 10.26
C ILE A 63 10.51 5.28 10.59
N GLN A 64 11.18 5.89 9.60
CA GLN A 64 12.01 7.08 9.80
C GLN A 64 11.19 8.29 10.24
N ASP A 65 10.16 8.67 9.47
CA ASP A 65 9.30 9.82 9.80
C ASP A 65 8.48 9.55 11.06
N GLY A 66 8.01 8.32 11.22
CA GLY A 66 7.21 7.92 12.36
C GLY A 66 7.96 8.03 13.68
N GLN A 67 9.22 7.60 13.70
CA GLN A 67 10.09 7.73 14.88
C GLN A 67 10.41 9.21 15.17
N GLN A 68 10.74 10.00 14.14
CA GLN A 68 11.02 11.44 14.31
C GLN A 68 9.82 12.20 14.90
N LEU A 69 8.61 11.84 14.48
CA LEU A 69 7.38 12.50 14.96
C LEU A 69 6.87 11.91 16.29
N LYS A 70 7.51 10.87 16.84
CA LYS A 70 7.04 10.10 18.01
C LYS A 70 5.59 9.61 17.86
N MET A 71 5.22 9.20 16.64
CA MET A 71 3.89 8.70 16.35
C MET A 71 3.70 7.28 16.90
N ASN A 72 2.57 7.03 17.56
CA ASN A 72 2.17 5.69 17.96
C ASN A 72 1.44 4.97 16.79
N ARG A 73 1.58 3.64 16.70
CA ARG A 73 0.92 2.74 15.72
C ARG A 73 1.49 2.73 14.29
N LEU A 74 2.80 2.92 14.12
CA LEU A 74 3.49 2.81 12.82
C LEU A 74 3.36 1.43 12.15
N TRP A 75 3.01 0.39 12.91
CA TRP A 75 2.69 -0.94 12.38
C TRP A 75 1.49 -0.94 11.44
N VAL A 76 0.51 -0.04 11.63
CA VAL A 76 -0.71 0.00 10.79
C VAL A 76 -0.39 0.33 9.33
N PRO A 77 0.33 1.43 9.02
CA PRO A 77 0.75 1.71 7.64
C PRO A 77 1.67 0.64 7.07
N VAL A 78 2.54 0.02 7.88
CA VAL A 78 3.44 -1.06 7.41
C VAL A 78 2.63 -2.28 6.96
N ILE A 79 1.67 -2.74 7.78
CA ILE A 79 0.79 -3.85 7.42
C ILE A 79 -0.05 -3.49 6.19
N ALA A 80 -0.58 -2.26 6.13
CA ALA A 80 -1.36 -1.80 4.98
C ALA A 80 -0.53 -1.77 3.69
N SER A 81 0.74 -1.35 3.75
CA SER A 81 1.66 -1.40 2.60
C SER A 81 1.94 -2.82 2.14
N LEU A 82 2.08 -3.77 3.08
CA LEU A 82 2.38 -5.17 2.76
C LEU A 82 1.15 -5.90 2.19
N MET A 83 -0.04 -5.64 2.71
CA MET A 83 -1.27 -6.30 2.29
C MET A 83 -1.93 -5.64 1.08
N GLY A 84 -1.93 -4.30 1.04
CA GLY A 84 -2.61 -3.51 0.02
C GLY A 84 -1.68 -2.85 -1.00
N GLY A 85 -0.36 -2.99 -0.83
CA GLY A 85 0.62 -2.35 -1.69
C GLY A 85 0.83 -0.86 -1.40
N ALA A 86 1.62 -0.23 -2.27
CA ALA A 86 2.02 1.18 -2.13
C ALA A 86 0.82 2.15 -2.16
N SER A 87 -0.20 1.83 -2.95
CA SER A 87 -1.40 2.64 -3.15
C SER A 87 -2.24 2.81 -1.89
N VAL A 88 -2.14 1.89 -0.93
CA VAL A 88 -2.87 1.94 0.35
C VAL A 88 -1.97 2.44 1.47
N GLY A 89 -0.74 1.93 1.53
CA GLY A 89 0.21 2.23 2.60
C GLY A 89 0.59 3.71 2.71
N LEU A 90 0.94 4.33 1.58
CA LEU A 90 1.36 5.73 1.53
C LEU A 90 0.25 6.70 1.97
N PRO A 91 -0.96 6.71 1.36
CA PRO A 91 -2.00 7.65 1.77
C PRO A 91 -2.48 7.40 3.20
N LEU A 92 -2.49 6.14 3.68
CA LEU A 92 -2.82 5.84 5.07
C LEU A 92 -1.80 6.45 6.04
N PHE A 93 -0.50 6.33 5.73
CA PHE A 93 0.55 6.97 6.52
C PHE A 93 0.39 8.49 6.56
N LEU A 94 0.15 9.13 5.41
CA LEU A 94 -0.06 10.58 5.32
C LEU A 94 -1.29 11.03 6.11
N TYR A 95 -2.37 10.25 6.08
CA TYR A 95 -3.56 10.49 6.90
C TYR A 95 -3.24 10.45 8.40
N MET A 96 -2.50 9.43 8.86
CA MET A 96 -2.11 9.29 10.26
C MET A 96 -1.17 10.41 10.70
N LYS A 97 -0.19 10.76 9.86
CA LYS A 97 0.75 11.87 10.09
C LYS A 97 0.00 13.19 10.28
N GLN A 98 -0.99 13.46 9.45
CA GLN A 98 -1.79 14.67 9.56
C GLN A 98 -2.65 14.70 10.82
N CYS A 99 -3.27 13.58 11.21
CA CYS A 99 -4.03 13.52 12.47
C CYS A 99 -3.15 13.78 13.69
N HIS A 100 -1.92 13.27 13.69
CA HIS A 100 -0.98 13.48 14.79
C HIS A 100 -0.51 14.93 14.90
N LEU A 101 -0.25 15.58 13.76
CA LEU A 101 0.13 16.99 13.73
C LEU A 101 -1.01 17.90 14.19
N GLU A 102 -2.25 17.62 13.80
CA GLU A 102 -3.44 18.34 14.28
C GLU A 102 -3.62 18.21 15.80
N GLN A 103 -3.37 17.02 16.38
CA GLN A 103 -3.45 16.81 17.84
C GLN A 103 -2.35 17.51 18.63
N ARG A 104 -1.18 17.77 18.03
CA ARG A 104 -0.08 18.52 18.66
C ARG A 104 -0.24 20.04 18.57
N ALA A 105 -1.08 20.52 17.66
CA ALA A 105 -1.31 21.95 17.45
C ALA A 105 -2.42 22.52 18.35
N VAL A 106 -3.11 21.66 19.11
CA VAL A 106 -4.13 22.00 20.12
C VAL A 106 -3.52 21.83 21.50
#